data_AF-A0A523WE27-F1
#
_entry.id   AF-A0A523WE27-F1
#
_cell.length_a   1.000
_cell.length_b   1.000
_cell.length_c   1.000
_cell.angle_alpha   90.00
_cell.angle_beta   90.00
_cell.angle_gamma   90.00
#
_symmetry.space_group_name_H-M   'P 1'
#
loop_
_entity.id
_entity.type
_entity.pdbx_description
1 polymer ?
#
loop_
_entity_poly.entity_id
_entity_poly.type
_entity_poly.pdbx_seq_one_letter_code
_entity_poly.pdbx_strand_id
1 'polypeptide(L)' 'MPQINPIPRKKLISKLVALGFEGPFRATKHQYMIKGKHKIFIPNPHGGKDIGTPLLRKIIRQLGIDQDEFIRL' A
#
# COMPACT_ATOMS: atom_id res chain seq x y z
N MET A 1 12.37 -11.48 -12.16
CA MET A 1 11.41 -10.46 -11.67
C MET A 1 11.01 -10.86 -10.26
N PRO A 2 11.17 -10.02 -9.24
CA PRO A 2 10.64 -10.33 -7.93
C PRO A 2 9.13 -10.59 -8.04
N GLN A 3 8.62 -11.60 -7.32
CA GLN A 3 7.19 -11.88 -7.26
C GLN A 3 6.59 -11.09 -6.08
N ILE A 4 5.69 -10.16 -6.35
CA ILE A 4 4.84 -9.58 -5.31
C ILE A 4 3.70 -10.56 -5.12
N ASN A 5 3.66 -11.16 -3.94
CA ASN A 5 2.51 -11.91 -3.50
C ASN A 5 1.40 -10.94 -3.08
N PRO A 6 0.13 -11.30 -3.31
CA PRO A 6 -0.97 -10.55 -2.73
C PRO A 6 -0.82 -10.55 -1.20
N ILE A 7 -0.83 -9.34 -0.62
CA ILE A 7 -0.70 -9.17 0.83
C ILE A 7 -2.00 -8.63 1.41
N PRO A 8 -2.34 -8.99 2.66
CA PRO A 8 -3.49 -8.43 3.33
C PRO A 8 -3.33 -6.92 3.48
N ARG A 9 -4.45 -6.19 3.37
CA ARG A 9 -4.50 -4.73 3.56
C ARG A 9 -3.79 -4.28 4.83
N LYS A 10 -3.92 -5.05 5.91
CA LYS A 10 -3.28 -4.74 7.20
C LYS A 10 -1.75 -4.76 7.08
N LYS A 11 -1.15 -5.72 6.37
CA LYS A 11 0.29 -5.75 6.10
C LYS A 11 0.72 -4.56 5.25
N LEU A 12 -0.06 -4.18 4.23
CA LEU A 12 0.24 -2.99 3.44
C LEU A 12 0.29 -1.74 4.33
N ILE A 13 -0.70 -1.56 5.21
CA ILE A 13 -0.74 -0.43 6.14
C ILE A 13 0.48 -0.45 7.07
N SER A 14 0.82 -1.58 7.67
CA SER A 14 2.01 -1.69 8.54
C SER A 14 3.30 -1.32 7.82
N LYS A 15 3.51 -1.77 6.57
CA LYS A 15 4.67 -1.38 5.75
C LYS A 15 4.68 0.11 5.45
N LEU A 16 3.53 0.69 5.12
CA LEU A 16 3.39 2.14 4.89
C LEU A 16 3.72 2.92 6.17
N VAL A 17 3.25 2.49 7.34
CA VAL A 17 3.61 3.11 8.62
C VAL A 17 5.12 3.02 8.88
N ALA A 18 5.74 1.87 8.64
CA ALA A 18 7.19 1.71 8.75
C ALA A 18 7.98 2.60 7.78
N LEU A 19 7.42 2.88 6.61
CA LEU A 19 7.94 3.86 5.65
C LEU A 19 7.74 5.32 6.10
N GLY A 20 7.07 5.58 7.22
CA GLY A 20 6.76 6.91 7.71
C GLY A 20 5.50 7.53 7.10
N PHE A 21 4.55 6.72 6.61
CA PHE A 21 3.22 7.19 6.26
C PHE A 21 2.32 7.28 7.50
N GLU A 22 1.58 8.37 7.59
CA GLU A 22 0.56 8.65 8.59
C GLU A 22 -0.83 8.26 8.06
N GLY A 23 -1.70 7.79 8.95
CA GLY A 23 -3.07 7.32 8.64
C GLY A 23 -3.34 5.93 9.22
N PRO A 24 -4.34 5.19 8.71
CA PRO A 24 -5.17 5.47 7.54
C PRO A 24 -6.30 6.49 7.84
N PHE A 25 -6.34 7.56 7.06
CA PHE A 25 -7.44 8.52 7.06
C PHE A 25 -8.63 7.97 6.29
N ARG A 26 -9.83 8.21 6.80
CA ARG A 26 -11.08 7.72 6.18
C ARG A 26 -11.61 8.79 5.22
N ALA A 27 -11.62 8.50 3.92
CA ALA A 27 -12.40 9.28 2.96
C ALA A 27 -13.76 8.60 2.70
N THR A 28 -14.63 9.31 1.98
CA THR A 28 -15.99 8.88 1.62
C THR A 28 -16.04 7.56 0.85
N LYS A 29 -14.99 7.22 0.09
CA LYS A 29 -14.90 5.96 -0.67
C LYS A 29 -13.82 5.04 -0.10
N HIS A 30 -12.55 5.44 -0.21
CA HIS A 30 -11.40 4.61 0.14
C HIS A 30 -10.56 5.28 1.22
N GLN A 31 -9.93 4.50 2.11
CA GLN A 31 -8.96 5.06 3.05
C GLN A 31 -7.72 5.55 2.31
N TYR A 32 -7.02 6.52 2.88
CA TYR A 32 -5.75 7.00 2.33
C TYR A 32 -4.73 7.21 3.45
N MET A 33 -3.46 7.17 3.09
CA MET A 33 -2.34 7.51 3.97
C MET A 33 -1.53 8.65 3.35
N ILE A 34 -0.88 9.44 4.18
CA ILE A 34 -0.07 10.59 3.76
C ILE A 34 1.34 10.50 4.34
N LYS A 35 2.34 10.95 3.60
CA LYS A 35 3.72 11.11 4.07
C LYS A 35 4.21 12.45 3.57
N GLY A 36 4.10 13.49 4.40
CA GLY A 36 4.36 14.87 3.99
C GLY A 36 3.50 15.27 2.78
N LYS A 37 4.12 15.45 1.62
CA LYS A 37 3.43 15.81 0.36
C LYS A 37 2.89 14.61 -0.43
N HIS A 38 3.28 13.38 -0.07
CA HIS A 38 2.82 12.16 -0.76
C HIS A 38 1.50 11.68 -0.17
N LYS A 39 0.51 11.40 -1.02
CA LYS A 39 -0.79 10.84 -0.62
C LYS A 39 -1.07 9.57 -1.41
N ILE A 40 -1.40 8.50 -0.70
CA ILE A 40 -1.65 7.17 -1.27
C ILE A 40 -3.04 6.70 -0.88
N PHE A 41 -3.84 6.31 -1.86
CA PHE A 41 -5.15 5.71 -1.63
C PHE A 41 -5.02 4.21 -1.46
N ILE A 42 -5.59 3.69 -0.37
CA ILE A 42 -5.64 2.27 -0.08
C ILE A 42 -6.92 1.70 -0.73
N PRO A 43 -6.79 0.82 -1.74
CA PRO A 43 -7.95 0.19 -2.35
C PRO A 43 -8.74 -0.61 -1.31
N ASN A 44 -10.07 -0.58 -1.42
CA ASN A 44 -10.94 -1.34 -0.53
C ASN A 44 -10.90 -2.83 -0.90
N PRO A 45 -10.87 -3.77 0.06
CA PRO A 45 -10.97 -5.19 -0.22
C PRO A 45 -12.33 -5.50 -0.86
N HIS A 46 -12.33 -5.98 -2.10
CA HIS A 46 -13.51 -6.57 -2.73
C HIS A 46 -13.49 -8.08 -2.42
N GLY A 47 -14.25 -8.51 -1.42
CA GLY A 47 -14.48 -9.93 -1.11
C GLY A 47 -13.29 -10.73 -0.54
N GLY A 48 -12.05 -10.29 -0.74
CA GLY A 48 -10.83 -10.88 -0.18
C GLY A 48 -10.06 -9.87 0.66
N LYS A 49 -9.48 -10.29 1.78
CA LYS A 49 -8.68 -9.42 2.67
C LYS A 49 -7.36 -8.95 2.02
N ASP A 50 -6.99 -9.57 0.89
CA ASP A 50 -5.73 -9.40 0.19
C ASP A 50 -5.82 -8.44 -0.99
N ILE A 51 -4.78 -7.63 -1.14
CA ILE A 51 -4.61 -6.71 -2.26
C ILE A 51 -3.85 -7.45 -3.35
N GLY A 52 -4.46 -7.56 -4.52
CA GLY A 52 -3.85 -8.22 -5.67
C GLY A 52 -2.53 -7.55 -6.09
N THR A 53 -1.61 -8.37 -6.62
CA THR A 53 -0.33 -7.95 -7.21
C THR A 53 -0.39 -6.71 -8.11
N PRO A 54 -1.37 -6.54 -9.03
CA PRO A 54 -1.40 -5.34 -9.89
C PRO A 54 -1.67 -4.03 -9.12
N LEU A 55 -2.45 -4.08 -8.04
CA LEU A 55 -2.70 -2.90 -7.19
C LEU A 55 -1.47 -2.55 -6.37
N LEU A 56 -0.80 -3.55 -5.79
CA LEU A 56 0.44 -3.35 -5.05
C LEU A 56 1.52 -2.72 -5.94
N ARG A 57 1.67 -3.21 -7.17
CA ARG A 57 2.66 -2.66 -8.12
C ARG A 57 2.36 -1.20 -8.48
N LYS A 58 1.09 -0.80 -8.57
CA LYS A 58 0.71 0.62 -8.74
C LYS A 58 1.08 1.46 -7.52
N ILE A 59 0.83 0.96 -6.31
CA ILE A 59 1.15 1.66 -5.06
C ILE A 59 2.65 1.83 -4.90
N ILE A 60 3.44 0.80 -5.17
CA ILE A 60 4.92 0.84 -5.12
C ILE A 60 5.46 1.86 -6.12
N ARG A 61 4.90 1.90 -7.33
CA ARG A 61 5.27 2.91 -8.32
C ARG A 61 4.91 4.33 -7.88
N GLN A 62 3.82 4.52 -7.14
CA GLN A 62 3.46 5.82 -6.54
C GLN A 62 4.36 6.19 -5.34
N LEU A 63 4.89 5.19 -4.63
CA LEU A 63 5.85 5.37 -3.54
C LEU A 63 7.25 5.77 -4.04
N GLY A 64 7.57 5.45 -5.30
CA GLY A 64 8.91 5.67 -5.87
C GLY A 64 9.97 4.71 -5.32
N ILE A 65 9.55 3.63 -4.64
CA ILE A 65 10.46 2.58 -4.14
C ILE A 65 10.47 1.40 -5.11
N ASP A 66 11.53 0.62 -5.08
CA ASP A 66 11.59 -0.62 -5.86
C ASP A 66 10.68 -1.69 -5.24
N GLN A 67 10.23 -2.63 -6.07
CA GLN A 67 9.47 -3.78 -5.61
C GLN A 67 10.27 -4.63 -4.61
N ASP A 68 11.57 -4.78 -4.81
CA ASP A 68 12.43 -5.57 -3.91
C ASP A 68 12.54 -4.90 -2.53
N GLU A 69 12.68 -3.57 -2.53
CA GLU A 69 12.68 -2.76 -1.29
C GLU A 69 11.36 -2.89 -0.54
N PHE A 70 10.23 -2.87 -1.26
CA PHE A 70 8.93 -3.13 -0.66
C PHE A 70 8.79 -4.55 -0.09
N ILE A 71 9.41 -5.55 -0.69
CA ILE A 71 9.38 -6.93 -0.19
C ILE A 71 10.21 -7.07 1.09
N ARG A 72 11.34 -6.36 1.18
CA ARG A 72 12.27 -6.39 2.33
C ARG A 72 11.76 -5.66 3.58
N LEU A 73 10.84 -4.71 3.44
CA LEU A 73 10.13 -4.03 4.54
C LEU A 73 9.18 -4.97 5.31
#